data_AF-A0A965GGM9-F1
#
_entry.id   AF-A0A965GGM9-F1
#
_cell.length_a   1.000
_cell.length_b   1.000
_cell.length_c   1.000
_cell.angle_alpha   90.00
_cell.angle_beta   90.00
_cell.angle_gamma   90.00
#
_symmetry.space_group_name_H-M   'P 1'
#
loop_
_entity.id
_entity.type
_entity.pdbx_description
1 polymer ?
#
loop_
_entity_poly.entity_id
_entity_poly.type
_entity_poly.pdbx_seq_one_letter_code
_entity_poly.pdbx_strand_id
1 'polypeptide(L)' 'MKAAVCREFGKPLVIEEVSLAKPQAGELRVKIAATAICHSDISYADGAWGGTLPAIFGHESVGVVE' A
#
# COMPACT_ATOMS: atom_id res chain seq x y z
N MET A 1 -10.21 -5.50 -5.26
CA MET A 1 -10.22 -4.15 -4.66
C MET A 1 -9.13 -3.35 -5.33
N LYS A 2 -9.28 -2.04 -5.47
CA LYS A 2 -8.25 -1.20 -6.08
C LYS A 2 -7.11 -0.91 -5.12
N ALA A 3 -5.87 -0.93 -5.63
CA ALA A 3 -4.68 -0.51 -4.91
C ALA A 3 -3.75 0.29 -5.83
N ALA A 4 -2.95 1.18 -5.25
CA ALA A 4 -1.85 1.84 -5.95
C ALA A 4 -0.57 1.01 -5.77
N VAL A 5 -0.08 0.43 -6.85
CA VAL A 5 1.02 -0.53 -6.85
C VAL A 5 2.29 0.11 -7.42
N CYS A 6 3.37 0.03 -6.66
CA CYS A 6 4.72 0.32 -7.15
C CYS A 6 5.26 -0.93 -7.84
N ARG A 7 5.42 -0.87 -9.17
CA ARG A 7 5.99 -1.97 -9.97
C ARG A 7 7.49 -1.81 -10.25
N GLU A 8 7.95 -0.56 -10.34
CA GLU A 8 9.32 -0.20 -10.63
C GLU A 8 9.62 1.10 -9.87
N PHE A 9 10.82 1.17 -9.27
CA PHE A 9 11.24 2.37 -8.52
C PHE A 9 11.30 3.59 -9.44
N GLY A 10 10.87 4.75 -8.91
CA GLY A 10 10.89 6.03 -9.64
C GLY A 10 9.89 6.11 -10.80
N LYS A 11 8.98 5.14 -10.95
CA LYS A 11 7.85 5.20 -11.89
C LYS A 11 6.56 5.58 -11.16
N PRO A 12 5.60 6.23 -11.85
CA PRO A 12 4.28 6.47 -11.28
C PRO A 12 3.63 5.16 -10.80
N LEU A 13 2.92 5.23 -9.67
CA LEU A 13 2.14 4.11 -9.16
C LEU A 13 1.02 3.74 -10.15
N VAL A 14 0.76 2.44 -10.29
CA VAL A 14 -0.29 1.92 -11.17
C VAL A 14 -1.50 1.53 -10.32
N ILE A 15 -2.70 1.97 -10.72
CA ILE A 15 -3.94 1.55 -10.05
C ILE A 15 -4.38 0.21 -10.62
N GLU A 16 -4.49 -0.79 -9.76
CA GLU A 16 -4.78 -2.18 -10.14
C GLU A 16 -5.84 -2.82 -9.28
N GLU A 17 -6.52 -3.84 -9.82
CA GLU A 17 -7.37 -4.72 -9.03
C GLU A 17 -6.50 -5.82 -8.37
N VAL A 18 -6.61 -5.91 -7.05
CA VAL A 18 -5.94 -6.92 -6.23
C VAL A 18 -6.93 -7.73 -5.41
N SER A 19 -6.56 -8.97 -5.08
CA SER A 19 -7.26 -9.81 -4.13
C SER A 19 -6.53 -9.81 -2.78
N LEU A 20 -7.28 -9.59 -1.70
CA LEU A 20 -6.79 -9.80 -0.35
C LEU A 20 -7.25 -11.17 0.14
N ALA A 21 -6.33 -11.91 0.76
CA ALA A 21 -6.68 -13.12 1.48
C ALA A 21 -7.62 -12.80 2.66
N LYS A 22 -8.32 -13.82 3.15
CA LYS A 22 -9.08 -13.69 4.40
C LYS A 22 -8.10 -13.53 5.58
N PRO A 23 -8.43 -12.71 6.59
CA PRO A 23 -7.59 -12.56 7.77
C PRO A 23 -7.44 -13.90 8.51
N GLN A 24 -6.25 -14.15 9.04
CA GLN A 24 -5.93 -15.31 9.87
C GLN A 24 -6.08 -14.99 11.38
N ALA A 25 -5.77 -15.97 12.23
CA ALA A 25 -5.82 -15.78 13.67
C ALA A 25 -4.84 -14.67 14.12
N GLY A 26 -5.36 -13.65 14.81
CA GLY A 26 -4.57 -12.50 15.26
C GLY A 26 -4.47 -11.35 14.27
N GLU A 27 -5.04 -11.48 13.07
CA GLU A 27 -5.06 -10.44 12.05
C GLU A 27 -6.42 -9.72 12.01
N LEU A 28 -6.40 -8.44 11.64
CA LEU A 28 -7.59 -7.66 11.32
C LEU A 28 -7.54 -7.23 9.87
N ARG A 29 -8.68 -7.29 9.20
CA ARG A 29 -8.87 -6.61 7.91
C ARG A 29 -9.57 -5.30 8.17
N VAL A 30 -9.08 -4.25 7.50
CA VAL A 30 -9.58 -2.89 7.66
C VAL A 30 -9.96 -2.36 6.30
N LYS A 31 -11.20 -1.88 6.18
CA LYS A 31 -11.65 -1.09 5.05
C LYS A 31 -11.16 0.34 5.21
N ILE A 32 -10.16 0.71 4.41
CA ILE A 32 -9.54 2.05 4.45
C ILE A 32 -10.52 3.10 3.91
N ALA A 33 -10.73 4.17 4.69
CA ALA A 33 -11.55 5.32 4.32
C ALA A 33 -10.71 6.46 3.74
N ALA A 34 -9.54 6.72 4.33
CA ALA A 34 -8.57 7.68 3.83
C ALA A 34 -7.14 7.25 4.21
N THR A 35 -6.17 7.67 3.41
CA THR A 35 -4.74 7.54 3.70
C THR A 35 -4.02 8.81 3.28
N ALA A 36 -3.14 9.32 4.13
CA ALA A 36 -2.27 10.44 3.78
C ALA A 36 -1.08 9.94 2.94
N ILE A 37 -0.46 10.88 2.22
CA ILE A 37 0.79 10.65 1.48
C ILE A 37 1.91 11.26 2.30
N CYS A 38 2.76 10.42 2.87
CA CYS A 38 3.95 10.87 3.59
C CYS A 38 5.15 10.96 2.64
N HIS A 39 6.14 11.77 3.01
CA HIS A 39 7.39 11.84 2.28
C HIS A 39 8.15 10.50 2.23
N SER A 40 8.01 9.67 3.27
CA SER A 40 8.62 8.34 3.31
C SER A 40 7.99 7.38 2.30
N ASP A 41 6.69 7.45 2.01
CA ASP A 41 6.06 6.64 0.96
C ASP A 41 6.64 6.98 -0.41
N ILE A 42 6.88 8.27 -0.68
CA ILE A 42 7.53 8.77 -1.89
C ILE A 42 8.97 8.25 -1.97
N SER A 43 9.72 8.36 -0.87
CA SER A 43 11.12 7.92 -0.80
C SER A 43 11.26 6.42 -1.04
N TYR A 44 10.32 5.60 -0.54
CA TYR A 44 10.24 4.17 -0.83
C TYR A 44 9.87 3.90 -2.30
N ALA A 45 8.89 4.61 -2.85
CA ALA A 45 8.51 4.47 -4.26
C ALA A 45 9.64 4.87 -5.22
N ASP A 46 10.49 5.82 -4.84
CA ASP A 46 11.69 6.21 -5.59
C ASP A 46 12.87 5.26 -5.40
N GLY A 47 12.76 4.29 -4.47
CA GLY A 47 13.79 3.28 -4.22
C GLY A 47 14.95 3.75 -3.35
N ALA A 48 14.83 4.90 -2.67
CA ALA A 48 15.91 5.49 -1.86
C ALA A 48 16.37 4.58 -0.71
N TRP A 49 15.48 3.74 -0.20
CA TRP A 49 15.75 2.79 0.89
C TRP A 49 15.69 1.32 0.44
N GLY A 50 15.65 1.08 -0.88
CA GLY A 50 15.47 -0.26 -1.46
C GLY A 50 14.11 -0.87 -1.14
N GLY A 51 14.08 -2.19 -0.96
CA GLY A 51 12.85 -2.97 -0.72
C GLY A 51 12.54 -3.93 -1.86
N THR A 52 11.46 -4.69 -1.71
CA THR A 52 11.01 -5.68 -2.69
C THR A 52 9.82 -5.13 -3.46
N LEU A 53 9.88 -5.21 -4.79
CA LEU A 53 8.77 -4.90 -5.67
C LEU A 53 8.16 -6.19 -6.24
N PRO A 54 6.84 -6.22 -6.55
CA PRO A 54 5.89 -5.12 -6.41
C PRO A 54 5.49 -4.83 -4.96
N ALA A 55 5.17 -3.57 -4.66
CA ALA A 55 4.80 -3.12 -3.32
C ALA A 55 3.57 -2.19 -3.32
N ILE A 56 2.82 -2.18 -2.22
CA ILE A 56 1.77 -1.20 -1.92
C ILE A 56 2.23 -0.44 -0.67
N PHE A 57 2.46 0.87 -0.82
CA PHE A 57 2.87 1.75 0.27
C PHE A 57 1.67 2.51 0.87
N GLY A 58 1.93 3.36 1.85
CA GLY A 58 0.93 4.06 2.66
C GLY A 58 0.89 3.50 4.07
N HIS A 59 1.18 4.35 5.06
CA HIS A 59 1.25 3.98 6.47
C HIS A 59 0.53 4.96 7.41
N GLU A 60 -0.17 5.95 6.85
CA GLU A 60 -0.91 6.97 7.59
C GLU A 60 -2.40 6.91 7.22
N SER A 61 -3.09 5.89 7.71
CA SER A 61 -4.47 5.57 7.28
C SER A 61 -5.50 5.56 8.40
N VAL A 62 -6.76 5.82 8.04
CA VAL A 62 -7.94 5.63 8.89
C VAL A 62 -8.96 4.75 8.18
N GLY A 63 -9.63 3.88 8.93
CA GLY A 63 -10.61 2.94 8.38
C GLY A 63 -11.47 2.28 9.45
N VAL A 64 -12.29 1.34 9.00
CA VAL A 64 -13.20 0.55 9.85
C VAL A 64 -12.86 -0.93 9.69
N VAL A 65 -12.90 -1.70 10.79
CA VAL A 65 -12.64 -3.14 10.78
C VAL A 65 -13.74 -3.90 10.00
N GLU A 66 -13.34 -4.88 9.17
CA GLU A 66 -14.19 -5.68 8.25
C GLU A 66 -14.01 -7.21 8.41
#